data_AF-A0A4Y9RQ67-F1
#
_entry.id   AF-A0A4Y9RQ67-F1
#
_cell.length_a   1.000
_cell.length_b   1.000
_cell.length_c   1.000
_cell.angle_alpha   90.00
_cell.angle_beta   90.00
_cell.angle_gamma   90.00
#
_symmetry.space_group_name_H-M   'P 1'
#
loop_
_entity.id
_entity.type
_entity.pdbx_description
1 polymer ?
#
loop_
_entity_poly.entity_id
_entity_poly.type
_entity_poly.pdbx_seq_one_letter_code
_entity_poly.pdbx_strand_id
1 'polypeptide(L)'
;MDDSLTKDEYEALAQIRKARKGERPSACVARNAKALIGLKYVARGKDGAFMLTEKGQQTLFVKRCIDGLRTMAASAVAAAAPAALDGDVAAFLSRKGLIAPRTAGDGFELTARGRESLTDIESRERKP
;
A
#
# COMPACT_ATOMS: atom_id res chain seq x y z
N MET A 1 13.54 7.23 15.48
CA MET A 1 12.13 6.92 15.74
C MET A 1 11.67 6.08 14.58
N ASP A 2 11.61 4.77 14.77
CA ASP A 2 11.11 3.85 13.75
C ASP A 2 9.59 3.98 13.72
N ASP A 3 9.08 4.96 12.97
CA ASP A 3 7.64 5.12 12.67
C ASP A 3 7.13 4.03 11.69
N SER A 4 7.81 2.89 11.64
CA SER A 4 7.47 1.76 10.76
C SER A 4 6.33 0.97 11.37
N LEU A 5 5.21 0.90 10.65
CA LEU A 5 4.09 0.04 11.02
C LEU A 5 4.43 -1.42 10.75
N THR A 6 3.94 -2.30 11.61
CA THR A 6 4.00 -3.74 11.40
C THR A 6 3.06 -4.18 10.26
N LYS A 7 3.24 -5.40 9.77
CA LYS A 7 2.38 -5.97 8.73
C LYS A 7 0.90 -5.99 9.13
N ASP A 8 0.61 -6.34 10.38
CA ASP A 8 -0.77 -6.38 10.90
C ASP A 8 -1.37 -4.97 11.02
N GLU A 9 -0.57 -3.97 11.35
CA GLU A 9 -1.01 -2.57 11.40
C GLU A 9 -1.30 -2.02 10.01
N TYR A 10 -0.47 -2.30 9.01
CA TYR A 10 -0.76 -1.97 7.62
C TYR A 10 -2.04 -2.65 7.12
N GLU A 11 -2.22 -3.92 7.48
CA GLU A 11 -3.43 -4.68 7.13
C GLU A 11 -4.68 -4.07 7.79
N ALA A 12 -4.58 -3.67 9.06
CA ALA A 12 -5.65 -2.95 9.73
C ALA A 12 -6.00 -1.62 9.03
N LEU A 13 -5.01 -0.84 8.58
CA LEU A 13 -5.27 0.39 7.80
C LEU A 13 -5.97 0.08 6.47
N ALA A 14 -5.55 -0.98 5.77
CA ALA A 14 -6.17 -1.41 4.52
C ALA A 14 -7.64 -1.83 4.72
N GLN A 15 -7.93 -2.52 5.83
CA GLN A 15 -9.29 -2.92 6.19
C GLN A 15 -10.16 -1.71 6.54
N ILE A 16 -9.64 -0.75 7.31
CA ILE A 16 -10.37 0.51 7.62
C ILE A 16 -10.69 1.28 6.33
N ARG A 17 -9.78 1.33 5.36
CA ARG A 17 -10.02 1.97 4.05
C ARG A 17 -11.18 1.33 3.28
N LYS A 18 -11.30 -0.01 3.36
CA LYS A 18 -12.33 -0.79 2.64
C LYS A 18 -13.65 -0.89 3.41
N ALA A 19 -13.63 -0.70 4.72
CA ALA A 19 -14.78 -0.82 5.58
C ALA A 19 -15.88 0.16 5.18
N ARG A 20 -17.12 -0.33 5.11
CA ARG A 20 -18.28 0.54 4.87
C ARG A 20 -18.62 1.33 6.13
N LYS A 21 -19.22 2.50 5.96
CA LYS A 21 -19.71 3.31 7.09
C LYS A 21 -20.69 2.48 7.92
N GLY A 22 -20.38 2.29 9.21
CA GLY A 22 -21.20 1.51 10.15
C GLY A 22 -20.90 0.01 10.19
N GLU A 23 -19.92 -0.47 9.42
CA GLU A 23 -19.46 -1.86 9.49
C GLU A 23 -18.67 -2.11 10.78
N ARG A 24 -18.87 -3.28 11.40
CA ARG A 24 -18.12 -3.64 12.60
C ARG A 24 -16.65 -3.85 12.27
N PRO A 25 -15.72 -3.32 13.08
CA PRO A 25 -14.30 -3.55 12.87
C PRO A 25 -13.98 -5.03 12.98
N SER A 26 -13.10 -5.51 12.10
CA SER A 26 -12.55 -6.86 12.20
C SER A 26 -11.74 -7.03 13.48
N ALA A 27 -11.43 -8.28 13.84
CA ALA A 27 -10.54 -8.56 14.97
C ALA A 27 -9.14 -7.91 14.80
N CYS A 28 -8.62 -7.86 13.57
CA CYS A 28 -7.33 -7.21 13.28
C CYS A 28 -7.40 -5.70 13.54
N VAL A 29 -8.46 -5.04 13.05
CA VAL A 29 -8.69 -3.61 13.28
C VAL A 29 -8.88 -3.33 14.77
N ALA A 30 -9.69 -4.11 15.48
CA ALA A 30 -9.96 -3.90 16.90
C ALA A 30 -8.69 -4.02 17.76
N ARG A 31 -7.81 -4.98 17.44
CA ARG A 31 -6.54 -5.19 18.16
C ARG A 31 -5.55 -4.02 17.94
N ASN A 32 -5.46 -3.53 16.71
CA ASN A 32 -4.48 -2.49 16.34
C ASN A 32 -5.01 -1.06 16.47
N ALA A 33 -6.32 -0.85 16.59
CA ALA A 33 -6.94 0.48 16.61
C ALA A 33 -6.35 1.40 17.68
N LYS A 34 -6.07 0.90 18.88
CA LYS A 34 -5.50 1.72 19.96
C LYS A 34 -4.12 2.26 19.59
N ALA A 35 -3.25 1.43 19.02
CA ALA A 35 -1.92 1.81 18.58
C ALA A 35 -1.99 2.80 17.41
N LEU A 36 -2.79 2.48 16.39
CA LEU A 36 -2.97 3.31 15.20
C LEU A 36 -3.57 4.69 15.50
N ILE A 37 -4.43 4.79 16.52
CA ILE A 37 -4.94 6.08 17.03
C ILE A 37 -3.83 6.86 17.73
N GLY A 38 -3.05 6.20 18.59
CA GLY A 38 -1.90 6.84 19.27
C GLY A 38 -0.86 7.41 18.30
N LEU A 39 -0.62 6.69 17.20
CA LEU A 39 0.29 7.09 16.11
C LEU A 39 -0.33 8.07 15.10
N LYS A 40 -1.60 8.44 15.31
CA LYS A 40 -2.39 9.37 14.50
C LYS A 40 -2.62 8.91 13.05
N TYR A 41 -2.57 7.61 12.79
CA TYR A 41 -2.93 7.04 11.48
C TYR A 41 -4.45 6.83 11.33
N VAL A 42 -5.14 6.64 12.46
CA VAL A 42 -6.59 6.40 12.52
C VAL A 42 -7.24 7.38 13.49
N ALA A 43 -8.44 7.85 13.16
CA ALA A 43 -9.32 8.58 14.05
C ALA A 43 -10.56 7.75 14.37
N ARG A 44 -11.07 7.87 15.60
CA ARG A 44 -12.32 7.25 16.01
C ARG A 44 -13.44 8.29 15.93
N GLY A 45 -14.43 8.03 15.10
CA GLY A 45 -15.64 8.86 14.99
C GLY A 45 -16.58 8.67 16.17
N LYS A 46 -17.53 9.61 16.32
CA LYS A 46 -18.54 9.59 17.39
C LYS A 46 -19.44 8.34 17.32
N ASP A 47 -19.68 7.83 16.12
CA ASP A 47 -20.46 6.62 15.86
C ASP A 47 -19.68 5.32 16.18
N GLY A 48 -18.48 5.42 16.74
CA GLY A 48 -17.59 4.29 17.02
C GLY A 48 -16.83 3.77 15.80
N ALA A 49 -17.08 4.31 14.60
CA ALA A 49 -16.38 3.96 13.38
C ALA A 49 -14.92 4.45 13.38
N PHE A 50 -14.03 3.70 12.72
CA PHE A 50 -12.65 4.11 12.49
C PHE A 50 -12.52 4.74 11.11
N MET A 51 -11.76 5.84 11.02
CA MET A 51 -11.49 6.55 9.78
C MET A 51 -9.99 6.80 9.64
N LEU A 52 -9.45 6.65 8.43
CA LEU A 52 -8.05 6.97 8.17
C LEU A 52 -7.84 8.49 8.22
N THR A 53 -6.82 8.92 8.96
CA THR A 53 -6.34 10.30 8.88
C THR A 53 -5.57 10.52 7.58
N GLU A 54 -5.25 11.78 7.26
CA GLU A 54 -4.41 12.09 6.10
C GLU A 54 -3.06 11.34 6.16
N LYS A 55 -2.42 11.31 7.34
CA LYS A 55 -1.20 10.52 7.59
C LYS A 55 -1.42 9.04 7.28
N GLY A 56 -2.51 8.46 7.78
CA GLY A 56 -2.89 7.05 7.52
C GLY A 56 -3.07 6.76 6.03
N GLN A 57 -3.73 7.65 5.31
CA GLN A 57 -3.95 7.51 3.87
C GLN A 57 -2.65 7.59 3.08
N GLN A 58 -1.79 8.57 3.39
CA GLN A 58 -0.50 8.74 2.72
C GLN A 58 0.42 7.54 2.96
N THR A 59 0.56 7.10 4.21
CA THR A 59 1.40 5.94 4.57
C THR A 59 0.90 4.66 3.91
N LEU A 60 -0.42 4.41 3.94
CA LEU A 60 -1.01 3.26 3.26
C LEU A 60 -0.83 3.34 1.74
N PHE A 61 -0.93 4.55 1.15
CA PHE A 61 -0.74 4.75 -0.28
C PHE A 61 0.70 4.46 -0.71
N VAL A 62 1.70 4.93 0.03
CA VAL A 62 3.12 4.63 -0.23
C VAL A 62 3.36 3.12 -0.15
N LYS A 63 2.83 2.46 0.90
CA LYS A 63 2.93 0.99 1.03
C LYS A 63 2.35 0.26 -0.17
N ARG A 64 1.15 0.66 -0.63
CA ARG A 64 0.50 0.09 -1.82
C ARG A 64 1.30 0.31 -3.11
N CYS A 65 1.99 1.45 -3.24
CA CYS A 65 2.89 1.69 -4.37
C CYS A 65 4.06 0.70 -4.36
N ILE A 66 4.71 0.52 -3.20
CA ILE A 66 5.84 -0.41 -3.05
C ILE A 66 5.39 -1.85 -3.29
N ASP A 67 4.27 -2.26 -2.69
CA ASP A 67 3.71 -3.60 -2.88
C ASP A 67 3.33 -3.85 -4.33
N GLY A 68 2.75 -2.85 -5.01
CA GLY A 68 2.47 -2.92 -6.44
C GLY A 68 3.73 -3.17 -7.26
N LEU A 69 4.81 -2.43 -7.00
CA LEU A 69 6.10 -2.64 -7.67
C LEU A 69 6.68 -4.03 -7.40
N ARG A 70 6.59 -4.52 -6.16
CA ARG A 70 7.03 -5.88 -5.77
C ARG A 70 6.25 -6.96 -6.49
N THR A 71 4.91 -6.84 -6.52
CA THR A 71 4.05 -7.79 -7.24
C THR A 71 4.38 -7.79 -8.73
N MET A 72 4.58 -6.62 -9.34
CA MET A 72 4.98 -6.54 -10.75
C MET A 72 6.34 -7.17 -11.02
N ALA A 73 7.33 -6.93 -10.16
CA ALA A 73 8.64 -7.55 -10.28
C ALA A 73 8.54 -9.09 -10.20
N ALA A 74 7.74 -9.61 -9.26
CA ALA A 74 7.50 -11.04 -9.13
C ALA A 74 6.75 -11.62 -10.35
N SER A 75 5.71 -10.94 -10.84
CA SER A 75 4.96 -11.34 -12.04
C SER A 75 5.83 -11.38 -13.30
N ALA A 76 6.78 -10.45 -13.43
CA ALA A 76 7.73 -10.42 -14.55
C ALA A 76 8.66 -11.64 -14.55
N VAL A 77 9.11 -12.10 -13.37
CA VAL A 77 9.95 -13.30 -13.23
C VAL A 77 9.15 -14.58 -13.49
N ALA A 78 7.91 -14.63 -13.04
CA ALA A 78 7.07 -15.83 -13.14
C ALA A 78 6.38 -16.00 -14.51
N ALA A 79 6.59 -15.08 -15.48
CA ALA A 79 5.82 -15.00 -16.72
C ALA A 79 4.29 -15.09 -16.49
N ALA A 80 3.85 -14.60 -15.32
CA ALA A 80 2.48 -14.75 -14.85
C ALA A 80 1.58 -13.62 -15.39
N ALA A 81 0.27 -13.77 -15.18
CA ALA A 81 -0.72 -12.76 -15.54
C ALA A 81 -0.31 -11.35 -15.02
N PRO A 82 -0.61 -10.29 -15.80
CA PRO A 82 -0.26 -8.93 -15.42
C PRO A 82 -0.87 -8.59 -14.05
N ALA A 83 -0.04 -8.03 -13.17
CA ALA A 83 -0.47 -7.66 -11.83
C ALA A 83 -1.56 -6.58 -11.91
N ALA A 84 -2.72 -6.85 -11.31
CA ALA A 84 -3.77 -5.85 -11.17
C ALA A 84 -3.32 -4.81 -10.13
N LEU A 85 -3.07 -3.58 -10.59
CA LEU A 85 -2.85 -2.43 -9.73
C LEU A 85 -4.15 -1.66 -9.55
N ASP A 86 -4.36 -1.11 -8.36
CA ASP A 86 -5.41 -0.12 -8.16
C ASP A 86 -5.16 1.12 -9.04
N GLY A 87 -6.22 1.71 -9.59
CA GLY A 87 -6.10 2.80 -10.57
C GLY A 87 -5.38 4.05 -10.07
N ASP A 88 -5.52 4.39 -8.78
CA ASP A 88 -4.82 5.51 -8.14
C ASP A 88 -3.30 5.26 -8.06
N VAL A 89 -2.92 4.03 -7.70
CA VAL A 89 -1.52 3.59 -7.63
C VAL A 89 -0.91 3.52 -9.03
N ALA A 90 -1.63 2.92 -9.99
CA ALA A 90 -1.17 2.82 -11.37
C ALA A 90 -0.92 4.19 -12.00
N ALA A 91 -1.85 5.14 -11.81
CA ALA A 91 -1.70 6.50 -12.32
C ALA A 91 -0.48 7.22 -11.71
N PHE A 92 -0.25 7.06 -10.40
CA PHE A 92 0.88 7.67 -9.71
C PHE A 92 2.23 7.07 -10.16
N LEU A 93 2.33 5.74 -10.22
CA LEU A 93 3.53 5.04 -10.67
C LEU A 93 3.85 5.33 -12.14
N SER A 94 2.82 5.40 -12.99
CA SER A 94 2.96 5.76 -14.41
C SER A 94 3.45 7.20 -14.56
N ARG A 95 2.91 8.14 -13.78
CA ARG A 95 3.35 9.55 -13.77
C ARG A 95 4.81 9.69 -13.34
N LYS A 96 5.29 8.83 -12.43
CA LYS A 96 6.71 8.78 -12.04
C LYS A 96 7.60 8.05 -13.05
N GLY A 97 7.02 7.44 -14.08
CA GLY A 97 7.75 6.64 -15.07
C GLY A 97 8.35 5.36 -14.49
N LEU A 98 7.75 4.83 -13.42
CA LEU A 98 8.19 3.57 -12.80
C LEU A 98 7.56 2.37 -13.50
N ILE A 99 6.35 2.54 -14.04
CA ILE A 99 5.63 1.55 -14.83
C ILE A 99 5.26 2.15 -16.19
N ALA A 100 5.12 1.30 -17.19
CA ALA A 100 4.66 1.66 -18.53
C ALA A 100 3.48 0.76 -18.93
N PRO A 101 2.53 1.25 -19.75
CA PRO A 101 1.55 0.37 -20.36
C PRO A 101 2.26 -0.68 -21.23
N ARG A 102 1.82 -1.93 -21.16
CA ARG A 102 2.43 -3.01 -21.93
C ARG A 102 2.13 -2.84 -23.42
N THR A 103 3.12 -3.09 -24.27
CA THR A 103 2.97 -2.98 -25.73
C THR A 103 2.04 -4.04 -26.34
N ALA A 104 1.94 -5.22 -25.72
CA ALA A 104 1.12 -6.34 -26.15
C ALA A 104 0.13 -6.75 -25.05
N GLY A 105 -1.04 -6.11 -25.04
CA GLY A 105 -2.19 -6.46 -24.19
C GLY A 105 -2.48 -5.49 -23.04
N ASP A 106 -3.51 -5.82 -22.26
CA ASP A 106 -3.94 -5.02 -21.13
C ASP A 106 -3.00 -5.19 -19.92
N GLY A 107 -2.66 -4.07 -19.28
CA GLY A 107 -1.87 -4.03 -18.06
C GLY A 107 -0.61 -3.18 -18.15
N PHE A 108 0.15 -3.19 -17.06
CA PHE A 108 1.39 -2.43 -16.93
C PHE A 108 2.60 -3.35 -16.83
N GLU A 109 3.74 -2.86 -17.29
CA GLU A 109 5.04 -3.48 -17.12
C GLU A 109 5.99 -2.59 -16.34
N LEU A 110 6.93 -3.21 -15.62
CA LEU A 110 7.89 -2.51 -14.78
C LEU A 110 9.05 -2.01 -15.63
N THR A 111 9.27 -0.70 -15.63
CA THR A 111 10.37 -0.08 -16.37
C THR A 111 11.72 -0.40 -15.73
N ALA A 112 12.84 -0.13 -16.43
CA ALA A 112 14.18 -0.21 -15.84
C ALA A 112 14.29 0.68 -14.58
N ARG A 113 13.80 1.92 -14.68
CA ARG A 113 13.74 2.87 -13.56
C ARG A 113 12.92 2.35 -12.38
N GLY A 114 11.80 1.69 -12.67
CA GLY A 114 10.95 1.05 -11.66
C GLY A 114 11.68 -0.04 -10.88
N ARG A 115 12.45 -0.88 -11.57
CA ARG A 115 13.29 -1.92 -10.96
C ARG A 115 14.39 -1.33 -10.09
N GLU A 116 15.13 -0.35 -10.60
CA GLU A 116 16.19 0.33 -9.85
C GLU A 116 15.65 0.99 -8.57
N SER A 117 14.50 1.68 -8.70
CA SER A 117 13.85 2.32 -7.55
C SER A 117 13.42 1.30 -6.50
N LEU A 118 12.91 0.14 -6.93
CA LEU A 118 12.55 -0.93 -6.01
C LEU A 118 13.77 -1.47 -5.27
N THR A 119 14.89 -1.71 -5.97
CA THR A 119 16.14 -2.17 -5.35
C THR A 119 16.70 -1.17 -4.34
N ASP A 120 16.61 0.14 -4.61
CA ASP A 120 17.02 1.18 -3.65
C ASP A 120 16.15 1.17 -2.39
N ILE A 121 14.83 1.07 -2.55
CA ILE A 121 13.89 0.96 -1.43
C ILE A 121 14.20 -0.26 -0.58
N GLU A 122 14.39 -1.42 -1.19
CA GLU A 122 14.70 -2.66 -0.47
C GLU A 122 16.04 -2.60 0.25
N SER A 123 17.03 -1.91 -0.33
CA SER A 123 18.34 -1.69 0.28
C SER A 123 18.25 -0.76 1.49
N ARG A 124 17.35 0.23 1.46
CA ARG A 124 17.05 1.12 2.60
C ARG A 124 16.30 0.41 3.72
N GLU A 125 15.30 -0.42 3.39
CA GLU A 125 14.53 -1.18 4.38
C GLU A 125 15.33 -2.30 5.07
N ARG A 126 16.41 -2.79 4.44
CA ARG A 126 17.30 -3.81 5.02
C ARG A 126 18.34 -3.24 5.98
N LYS A 127 18.54 -1.92 6.01
CA LYS A 127 19.56 -1.31 6.88
C LYS A 127 19.06 -1.29 8.34
N PRO A 128 19.73 -1.99 9.27
CA PRO A 128 19.35 -2.05 10.68
C PRO A 128 19.58 -0.73 11.41
#